data_AF-A0AAW4BLT3-F1
#
_entry.id   AF-A0AAW4BLT3-F1
#
_cell.length_a   1.000
_cell.length_b   1.000
_cell.length_c   1.000
_cell.angle_alpha   90.00
_cell.angle_beta   90.00
_cell.angle_gamma   90.00
#
_symmetry.space_group_name_H-M   'P 1'
#
loop_
_entity.id
_entity.type
_entity.pdbx_description
1 polymer ?
#
loop_
_entity_poly.entity_id
_entity_poly.type
_entity_poly.pdbx_seq_one_letter_code
_entity_poly.pdbx_strand_id
1 'polypeptide(L)'
;MATEYRSFFNIGLYDPRYFDEFPYVPSDYDKAIYLSEKKRKCSWKKAATFESLEEARTFFHEWKNSPNLKMHIVEFKRYVEVPDPIFPEDHPYSVLKRIQGNERVNIWVTADLWFKGKIAEHYVSKQTLKRHRKILLGYGIDIEGQPKEVYHPPKVKRDDIWHTAAPELKALD
;
A
#
# COMPACT_ATOMS: atom_id res chain seq x y z
N MET A 1 13.44 -4.49 0.57
CA MET A 1 12.08 -4.73 1.07
C MET A 1 11.23 -3.60 0.56
N ALA A 2 10.29 -3.93 -0.33
CA ALA A 2 9.36 -2.95 -0.86
C ALA A 2 8.26 -2.74 0.18
N THR A 3 7.61 -1.58 0.13
CA THR A 3 6.43 -1.32 0.95
C THR A 3 5.20 -1.29 0.05
N GLU A 4 4.24 -2.16 0.36
CA GLU A 4 2.93 -2.17 -0.28
C GLU A 4 1.89 -1.57 0.66
N TYR A 5 0.93 -0.88 0.09
CA TYR A 5 -0.25 -0.42 0.82
C TYR A 5 -1.29 -1.53 0.75
N ARG A 6 -1.58 -2.17 1.88
CA ARG A 6 -2.59 -3.23 1.95
C ARG A 6 -3.77 -2.80 2.78
N SER A 7 -4.95 -3.07 2.24
CA SER A 7 -6.20 -2.93 2.96
C SER A 7 -6.35 -4.05 3.99
N PHE A 8 -6.92 -3.70 5.13
CA PHE A 8 -7.38 -4.63 6.13
C PHE A 8 -8.74 -4.20 6.63
N PHE A 9 -9.53 -5.16 7.08
CA PHE A 9 -10.94 -4.94 7.36
C PHE A 9 -11.23 -5.25 8.82
N ASN A 10 -12.00 -4.39 9.47
CA ASN A 10 -12.56 -4.64 10.80
C ASN A 10 -14.09 -4.66 10.70
N ILE A 11 -14.73 -5.35 11.63
CA ILE A 11 -16.19 -5.45 11.69
C ILE A 11 -16.72 -4.46 12.72
N GLY A 12 -17.27 -3.35 12.25
CA GLY A 12 -18.09 -2.44 13.03
C GLY A 12 -19.51 -2.99 13.25
N LEU A 13 -20.06 -2.76 14.44
CA LEU A 13 -21.38 -3.21 14.86
C LEU A 13 -22.27 -2.00 15.07
N TYR A 14 -23.13 -1.70 14.10
CA TYR A 14 -24.09 -0.61 14.23
C TYR A 14 -25.20 -0.95 15.22
N ASP A 15 -25.33 -0.07 16.21
CA ASP A 15 -26.36 -0.08 17.22
C ASP A 15 -27.04 1.30 17.21
N PRO A 16 -28.32 1.39 16.77
CA PRO A 16 -29.02 2.67 16.62
C PRO A 16 -29.24 3.40 17.95
N ARG A 17 -28.94 2.76 19.09
CA ARG A 17 -28.95 3.41 20.41
C ARG A 17 -27.77 4.35 20.63
N TYR A 18 -26.69 4.17 19.87
CA TYR A 18 -25.43 4.88 20.07
C TYR A 18 -25.00 5.71 18.85
N PHE A 19 -25.63 5.50 17.69
CA PHE A 19 -25.26 6.16 16.44
C PHE A 19 -26.50 6.56 15.63
N ASP A 20 -26.57 7.84 15.30
CA ASP A 20 -27.71 8.43 14.57
C ASP A 20 -27.71 8.05 13.08
N GLU A 21 -26.54 7.69 12.53
CA GLU A 21 -26.37 7.42 11.10
C GLU A 21 -25.66 6.08 10.83
N PHE A 22 -26.03 5.44 9.72
CA PHE A 22 -25.40 4.25 9.18
C PHE A 22 -25.11 4.45 7.67
N PRO A 23 -23.91 4.09 7.16
CA PRO A 23 -22.74 3.57 7.88
C PRO A 23 -22.08 4.63 8.77
N TYR A 24 -21.15 4.20 9.63
CA TYR A 24 -20.31 5.12 10.40
C TYR A 24 -19.50 6.01 9.45
N VAL A 25 -19.42 7.30 9.78
CA VAL A 25 -18.47 8.19 9.11
C VAL A 25 -17.08 8.03 9.77
N PRO A 26 -15.98 8.37 9.06
CA PRO A 26 -14.62 8.21 9.60
C PRO A 26 -14.39 8.88 10.96
N SER A 27 -15.11 9.97 11.28
CA SER A 27 -15.04 10.65 12.58
C SER A 27 -15.56 9.83 13.75
N ASP A 28 -16.35 8.78 13.49
CA ASP A 28 -16.92 7.90 14.51
C ASP A 28 -16.08 6.64 14.75
N TYR A 29 -15.07 6.38 13.93
CA TYR A 29 -14.32 5.11 13.97
C TYR A 29 -13.67 4.84 15.32
N ASP A 30 -13.23 5.87 16.04
CA ASP A 30 -12.65 5.74 17.38
C ASP A 30 -13.69 5.41 18.47
N LYS A 31 -14.94 5.80 18.25
CA LYS A 31 -16.06 5.63 19.20
C LYS A 31 -16.96 4.44 18.84
N ALA A 32 -16.85 3.95 17.61
CA ALA A 32 -17.59 2.81 17.10
C ALA A 32 -17.36 1.54 17.94
N ILE A 33 -18.40 0.71 18.00
CA ILE A 33 -18.31 -0.63 18.57
C ILE A 33 -17.87 -1.59 17.47
N TYR A 34 -16.87 -2.42 17.77
CA TYR A 34 -16.34 -3.42 16.85
C TYR A 34 -16.53 -4.84 17.39
N LEU A 35 -16.35 -5.81 16.51
CA LEU A 35 -16.30 -7.23 16.85
C LEU A 35 -14.84 -7.69 17.00
N SER A 36 -14.49 -8.20 18.17
CA SER A 36 -13.20 -8.85 18.44
C SER A 36 -13.12 -10.27 17.87
N GLU A 37 -11.91 -10.84 17.82
CA GLU A 37 -11.66 -12.23 17.38
C GLU A 37 -12.41 -13.26 18.23
N LYS A 38 -12.65 -12.93 19.52
CA LYS A 38 -13.43 -13.77 20.44
C LYS A 38 -14.94 -13.56 20.31
N LYS A 39 -15.39 -12.89 19.23
CA LYS A 39 -16.79 -12.55 18.95
C LYS A 39 -17.46 -11.76 20.10
N ARG A 40 -16.73 -10.83 20.71
CA ARG A 40 -17.21 -9.89 21.75
C ARG A 40 -17.19 -8.46 21.22
N LYS A 41 -18.16 -7.63 21.65
CA LYS A 41 -18.14 -6.18 21.43
C LYS A 41 -16.88 -5.57 22.05
N CYS A 42 -16.17 -4.72 21.32
CA CYS A 42 -14.93 -4.08 21.78
C CYS A 42 -14.71 -2.71 21.11
N SER A 43 -13.67 -1.99 21.53
CA SER A 43 -13.17 -0.82 20.79
C SER A 43 -12.30 -1.24 19.60
N TRP A 44 -12.04 -0.30 18.69
CA TRP A 44 -11.22 -0.49 17.49
C TRP A 44 -9.88 -1.18 17.77
N LYS A 45 -9.18 -0.79 18.85
CA LYS A 45 -7.85 -1.34 19.22
C LYS A 45 -7.83 -2.86 19.48
N LYS A 46 -8.99 -3.47 19.72
CA LYS A 46 -9.14 -4.91 20.01
C LYS A 46 -9.99 -5.62 18.95
N ALA A 47 -10.32 -4.94 17.85
CA ALA A 47 -11.15 -5.48 16.79
C ALA A 47 -10.42 -6.60 16.05
N ALA A 48 -11.17 -7.62 15.62
CA ALA A 48 -10.67 -8.63 14.70
C ALA A 48 -10.30 -7.94 13.38
N THR A 49 -9.16 -8.32 12.81
CA THR A 49 -8.63 -7.76 11.57
C THR A 49 -8.56 -8.85 10.50
N PHE A 50 -9.07 -8.56 9.32
CA PHE A 50 -9.17 -9.50 8.20
C PHE A 50 -8.41 -8.97 6.98
N GLU A 51 -7.88 -9.87 6.16
CA GLU A 51 -7.14 -9.50 4.94
C GLU A 51 -8.08 -9.36 3.73
N SER A 52 -9.31 -9.88 3.84
CA SER A 52 -10.34 -9.73 2.82
C SER A 52 -11.72 -9.38 3.40
N LEU A 53 -12.56 -8.76 2.57
CA LEU A 53 -13.97 -8.50 2.89
C LEU A 53 -14.75 -9.80 3.14
N GLU A 54 -14.45 -10.85 2.37
CA GLU A 54 -15.16 -12.12 2.42
C GLU A 54 -14.92 -12.84 3.75
N GLU A 55 -13.68 -12.82 4.25
CA GLU A 55 -13.33 -13.30 5.58
C GLU A 55 -14.11 -12.55 6.67
N ALA A 56 -14.14 -11.22 6.60
CA ALA A 56 -14.85 -10.39 7.58
C ALA A 56 -16.37 -10.68 7.57
N ARG A 57 -16.97 -10.84 6.38
CA ARG A 57 -18.40 -11.19 6.22
C ARG A 57 -18.70 -12.55 6.83
N THR A 58 -17.92 -13.56 6.45
CA THR A 58 -18.09 -14.93 6.94
C THR A 58 -17.99 -14.97 8.46
N PHE A 59 -16.97 -14.32 9.03
CA PHE A 59 -16.77 -14.24 10.47
C PHE A 59 -17.96 -13.62 11.22
N PHE A 60 -18.57 -12.57 10.65
CA PHE A 60 -19.76 -11.94 11.23
C PHE A 60 -20.99 -12.86 11.16
N HIS A 61 -21.25 -13.50 10.03
CA HIS A 61 -22.43 -14.36 9.87
C HIS A 61 -22.40 -15.61 10.76
N GLU A 62 -21.21 -16.14 11.05
CA GLU A 62 -21.03 -17.22 12.02
C GLU A 62 -21.19 -16.78 13.49
N TRP A 63 -21.35 -15.49 13.76
CA TRP A 63 -21.56 -15.01 15.12
C TRP A 63 -23.03 -15.14 15.51
N LYS A 64 -23.32 -15.89 16.59
CA LYS A 64 -24.68 -16.17 17.07
C LYS A 64 -25.57 -14.95 17.30
N ASN A 65 -24.99 -13.79 17.61
CA ASN A 65 -25.73 -12.54 17.86
C ASN A 65 -25.85 -11.64 16.62
N SER A 66 -25.35 -12.08 15.46
CA SER A 66 -25.42 -11.32 14.20
C SER A 66 -26.83 -10.89 13.77
N PRO A 67 -27.93 -11.64 14.03
CA PRO A 67 -29.25 -11.22 13.56
C PRO A 67 -29.78 -9.94 14.22
N ASN A 68 -29.24 -9.56 15.37
CA ASN A 68 -29.73 -8.41 16.17
C ASN A 68 -28.98 -7.11 15.90
N LEU A 69 -27.94 -7.13 15.06
CA LEU A 69 -27.05 -5.99 14.84
C LEU A 69 -26.75 -5.83 13.35
N LYS A 70 -26.58 -4.59 12.89
CA LYS A 70 -26.14 -4.33 11.52
C LYS A 70 -24.61 -4.32 11.47
N MET A 71 -24.05 -5.01 10.50
CA MET A 71 -22.60 -5.01 10.23
C MET A 71 -22.21 -3.80 9.38
N HIS A 72 -21.12 -3.16 9.76
CA HIS A 72 -20.40 -2.21 8.91
C HIS A 72 -18.95 -2.71 8.77
N ILE A 73 -18.52 -3.08 7.57
CA ILE A 73 -17.12 -3.46 7.35
C ILE A 73 -16.31 -2.18 7.13
N VAL A 74 -15.38 -1.93 8.04
CA VAL A 74 -14.53 -0.73 8.02
C VAL A 74 -13.20 -1.12 7.40
N GLU A 75 -12.87 -0.49 6.28
CA GLU A 75 -11.57 -0.62 5.64
C GLU A 75 -10.56 0.35 6.27
N PHE A 76 -9.40 -0.19 6.60
CA PHE A 76 -8.22 0.55 6.98
C PHE A 76 -7.07 0.14 6.07
N LYS A 77 -6.04 1.00 5.97
CA LYS A 77 -4.89 0.73 5.12
C LYS A 77 -3.60 0.85 5.92
N ARG A 78 -2.69 -0.11 5.76
CA ARG A 78 -1.37 -0.11 6.40
C ARG A 78 -0.27 -0.42 5.41
N TYR A 79 0.92 0.11 5.68
CA TYR A 79 2.13 -0.32 4.99
C TYR A 79 2.53 -1.70 5.49
N VAL A 80 2.78 -2.62 4.56
CA VAL A 80 3.38 -3.92 4.85
C VAL A 80 4.67 -4.06 4.06
N GLU A 81 5.67 -4.68 4.70
CA GLU A 81 6.90 -5.05 4.03
C GLU A 81 6.64 -6.27 3.15
N VAL A 82 7.04 -6.17 1.90
CA VAL A 82 7.01 -7.27 0.94
C VAL A 82 8.40 -7.52 0.38
N PRO A 83 8.71 -8.75 -0.06
CA PRO A 83 9.91 -9.02 -0.83
C PRO A 83 10.00 -8.06 -2.01
N ASP A 84 11.22 -7.57 -2.29
CA ASP A 84 11.41 -6.78 -3.50
C ASP A 84 11.04 -7.65 -4.72
N PRO A 85 10.36 -7.10 -5.74
CA PRO A 85 10.12 -7.84 -6.96
C PRO A 85 11.46 -8.33 -7.53
N ILE A 86 11.49 -9.60 -7.98
CA ILE A 86 12.68 -10.18 -8.60
C ILE A 86 12.70 -9.72 -10.05
N PHE A 87 13.68 -8.89 -10.39
CA PHE A 87 13.93 -8.46 -11.76
C PHE A 87 15.18 -9.13 -12.32
N PRO A 88 15.29 -9.29 -13.65
CA PRO A 88 16.53 -9.68 -14.32
C PRO A 88 17.73 -8.82 -13.87
N GLU A 89 18.95 -9.34 -13.94
CA GLU A 89 20.15 -8.63 -13.46
C GLU A 89 20.45 -7.33 -14.23
N ASP A 90 20.07 -7.28 -15.50
CA ASP A 90 20.23 -6.14 -16.41
C ASP A 90 19.07 -5.14 -16.32
N HIS A 91 17.97 -5.51 -15.66
CA HIS A 91 16.83 -4.62 -15.47
C HIS A 91 17.23 -3.38 -14.65
N PRO A 92 16.74 -2.17 -15.01
CA PRO A 92 17.08 -0.92 -14.33
C PRO A 92 17.01 -0.97 -12.80
N TYR A 93 15.99 -1.64 -12.23
CA TYR A 93 15.85 -1.78 -10.79
C TYR A 93 16.99 -2.58 -10.14
N SER A 94 17.40 -3.70 -10.74
CA SER A 94 18.49 -4.54 -10.25
C SER A 94 19.82 -3.78 -10.32
N VAL A 95 20.04 -3.05 -11.41
CA VAL A 95 21.22 -2.20 -11.57
C VAL A 95 21.24 -1.09 -10.50
N LEU A 96 20.14 -0.38 -10.31
CA LEU A 96 20.02 0.66 -9.28
C LEU A 96 20.23 0.12 -7.87
N LYS A 97 19.70 -1.08 -7.56
CA LYS A 97 19.88 -1.73 -6.26
C LYS A 97 21.36 -2.08 -6.01
N ARG A 98 22.08 -2.57 -7.04
CA ARG A 98 23.54 -2.80 -6.94
C ARG A 98 24.31 -1.51 -6.69
N ILE A 99 24.00 -0.45 -7.44
CA ILE A 99 24.63 0.87 -7.24
C ILE A 99 24.36 1.39 -5.83
N GLN A 100 23.13 1.26 -5.33
CA GLN A 100 22.76 1.70 -3.98
C GLN A 100 23.55 0.97 -2.88
N GLY A 101 23.85 -0.31 -3.07
CA GLY A 101 24.63 -1.12 -2.11
C GLY A 101 26.13 -0.88 -2.16
N ASN A 102 26.67 -0.46 -3.31
CA ASN A 102 28.11 -0.38 -3.55
C ASN A 102 28.67 1.04 -3.65
N GLU A 103 27.82 2.03 -3.98
CA GLU A 103 28.25 3.40 -4.30
C GLU A 103 27.62 4.44 -3.37
N ARG A 104 28.13 5.67 -3.46
CA ARG A 104 27.56 6.81 -2.74
C ARG A 104 26.18 7.18 -3.30
N VAL A 105 25.32 7.68 -2.42
CA VAL A 105 23.93 8.08 -2.74
C VAL A 105 23.83 9.02 -3.94
N ASN A 106 24.76 9.97 -4.11
CA ASN A 106 24.76 10.89 -5.26
C ASN A 106 24.99 10.20 -6.62
N ILE A 107 25.75 9.10 -6.64
CA ILE A 107 25.95 8.28 -7.85
C ILE A 107 24.66 7.53 -8.16
N TRP A 108 24.02 6.96 -7.14
CA TRP A 108 22.71 6.32 -7.26
C TRP A 108 21.64 7.29 -7.79
N VAL A 109 21.55 8.50 -7.24
CA VAL A 109 20.60 9.54 -7.71
C VAL A 109 20.82 9.88 -9.18
N THR A 110 22.09 9.95 -9.61
CA THR A 110 22.43 10.22 -11.02
C THR A 110 21.88 9.11 -11.93
N ALA A 111 22.10 7.85 -11.56
CA ALA A 111 21.60 6.71 -12.31
C ALA A 111 20.06 6.66 -12.33
N ASP A 112 19.41 6.92 -11.18
CA ASP A 112 17.95 6.91 -11.06
C ASP A 112 17.29 7.98 -11.95
N LEU A 113 17.82 9.20 -11.93
CA LEU A 113 17.36 10.27 -12.81
C LEU A 113 17.60 9.95 -14.28
N TRP A 114 18.75 9.33 -14.61
CA TRP A 114 19.02 8.91 -15.99
C TRP A 114 18.04 7.86 -16.50
N PHE A 115 17.80 6.79 -15.73
CA PHE A 115 16.81 5.75 -16.08
C PHE A 115 15.39 6.31 -16.21
N LYS A 116 15.06 7.37 -15.47
CA LYS A 116 13.77 8.07 -15.58
C LYS A 116 13.69 9.07 -16.74
N GLY A 117 14.75 9.25 -17.51
CA GLY A 117 14.83 10.27 -18.56
C GLY A 117 14.91 11.71 -18.04
N LYS A 118 15.29 11.88 -16.77
CA LYS A 118 15.30 13.15 -16.01
C LYS A 118 16.70 13.62 -15.62
N ILE A 119 17.74 13.15 -16.30
CA ILE A 119 19.13 13.52 -15.96
C ILE A 119 19.38 15.03 -16.03
N ALA A 120 18.64 15.75 -16.88
CA ALA A 120 18.69 17.21 -16.97
C ALA A 120 18.25 17.92 -15.69
N GLU A 121 17.46 17.27 -14.85
CA GLU A 121 17.03 17.76 -13.53
C GLU A 121 18.11 17.55 -12.45
N HIS A 122 19.26 16.93 -12.78
CA HIS A 122 20.30 16.64 -11.80
C HIS A 122 21.22 17.84 -11.55
N TYR A 123 21.04 18.50 -10.40
CA TYR A 123 21.79 19.70 -10.01
C TYR A 123 23.19 19.38 -9.46
N VAL A 124 24.17 19.20 -10.35
CA VAL A 124 25.59 19.03 -10.00
C VAL A 124 26.51 19.67 -11.06
N SER A 125 27.78 19.88 -10.73
CA SER A 125 28.76 20.42 -11.69
C SER A 125 29.04 19.44 -12.84
N LYS A 126 29.43 19.96 -14.02
CA LYS A 126 29.88 19.13 -15.15
C LYS A 126 31.03 18.18 -14.78
N GLN A 127 31.96 18.63 -13.93
CA GLN A 127 33.07 17.81 -13.46
C GLN A 127 32.57 16.66 -12.57
N THR A 128 31.57 16.92 -11.73
CA THR A 128 30.91 15.90 -10.91
C THR A 128 30.20 14.87 -11.78
N LEU A 129 29.43 15.29 -12.80
CA LEU A 129 28.79 14.38 -13.75
C LEU A 129 29.81 13.50 -14.48
N LYS A 130 30.95 14.06 -14.91
CA LYS A 130 32.02 13.28 -15.55
C LYS A 130 32.59 12.21 -14.61
N ARG A 131 32.72 12.52 -13.31
CA ARG A 131 33.13 11.53 -12.30
C ARG A 131 32.07 10.45 -12.09
N HIS A 132 30.80 10.84 -11.98
CA HIS A 132 29.69 9.90 -11.85
C HIS A 132 29.63 8.97 -13.07
N ARG A 133 29.69 9.51 -14.30
CA ARG A 133 29.73 8.75 -15.55
C ARG A 133 30.83 7.68 -15.54
N LYS A 134 32.05 8.04 -15.13
CA LYS A 134 33.17 7.08 -15.08
C LYS A 134 32.85 5.86 -14.19
N ILE A 135 32.17 6.07 -13.08
CA ILE A 135 31.75 4.99 -12.17
C ILE A 135 30.58 4.20 -12.79
N LEU A 136 29.57 4.91 -13.30
CA LEU A 136 28.35 4.34 -13.88
C LEU A 136 28.61 3.51 -15.14
N LEU A 137 29.66 3.80 -15.91
CA LEU A 137 30.09 2.95 -17.03
C LEU A 137 30.44 1.53 -16.59
N GLY A 138 30.95 1.34 -15.36
CA GLY A 138 31.18 0.01 -14.77
C GLY A 138 29.89 -0.80 -14.55
N TYR A 139 28.74 -0.12 -14.53
CA TYR A 139 27.40 -0.71 -14.44
C TYR A 139 26.68 -0.73 -15.80
N GLY A 140 27.38 -0.43 -16.90
CA GLY A 140 26.79 -0.36 -18.25
C GLY A 140 25.93 0.88 -18.52
N ILE A 141 26.04 1.91 -17.67
CA ILE A 141 25.26 3.16 -17.79
C ILE A 141 26.13 4.26 -18.39
N ASP A 142 25.74 4.76 -19.55
CA ASP A 142 26.30 5.98 -20.14
C ASP A 142 25.30 7.13 -20.08
N ILE A 143 25.51 8.04 -19.12
CA ILE A 143 24.62 9.17 -18.87
C ILE A 143 24.66 10.28 -19.92
N GLU A 144 25.58 10.22 -20.90
CA GLU A 144 25.55 11.11 -22.07
C GLU A 144 24.59 10.61 -23.16
N GLY A 145 24.29 9.31 -23.15
CA GLY A 145 23.27 8.72 -24.00
C GLY A 145 21.88 8.78 -23.37
N GLN A 146 20.90 8.27 -24.11
CA GLN A 146 19.58 7.98 -23.55
C GLN A 146 19.53 6.56 -22.99
N PRO A 147 18.74 6.31 -21.93
CA PRO A 147 18.53 4.96 -21.45
C PRO A 147 17.87 4.11 -22.54
N LYS A 148 18.34 2.86 -22.69
CA LYS A 148 17.71 1.88 -23.60
C LYS A 148 16.28 1.56 -23.18
N GLU A 149 16.02 1.62 -21.87
CA GLU A 149 14.71 1.38 -21.28
C GLU A 149 14.45 2.46 -20.22
N VAL A 150 13.35 3.21 -20.39
CA VAL A 150 12.91 4.19 -19.40
C VAL A 150 12.19 3.45 -18.29
N TYR A 151 12.77 3.49 -17.08
CA TYR A 151 12.19 2.83 -15.93
C TYR A 151 11.16 3.74 -15.25
N HIS A 152 9.94 3.21 -15.11
CA HIS A 152 8.94 3.76 -14.21
C HIS A 152 8.91 2.90 -12.96
N PRO A 153 9.18 3.46 -11.76
CA PRO A 153 9.01 2.70 -10.54
C PRO A 153 7.59 2.16 -10.47
N PRO A 154 7.40 0.90 -10.03
CA PRO A 154 6.07 0.33 -9.91
C PRO A 154 5.24 1.28 -9.05
N LYS A 155 4.16 1.81 -9.65
CA LYS A 155 3.22 2.61 -8.89
C LYS A 155 2.68 1.68 -7.80
N VAL A 156 2.82 2.09 -6.54
CA VAL A 156 2.15 1.41 -5.43
C VAL A 156 0.68 1.34 -5.83
N LYS A 157 0.16 0.13 -6.09
CA LYS A 157 -1.26 -0.07 -6.40
C LYS A 157 -2.03 0.42 -5.18
N ARG A 158 -2.67 1.57 -5.31
CA ARG A 158 -3.66 2.02 -4.34
C ARG A 158 -4.95 1.32 -4.74
N ASP A 159 -5.51 0.55 -3.82
CA ASP A 159 -6.89 0.12 -3.98
C ASP A 159 -7.75 1.37 -3.75
N ASP A 160 -8.26 1.94 -4.84
CA ASP A 160 -9.09 3.15 -4.82
C ASP A 160 -10.59 2.80 -4.66
N ILE A 161 -10.93 1.51 -4.50
CA ILE A 161 -12.31 1.04 -4.35
C ILE A 161 -12.72 1.14 -2.89
N TRP A 162 -13.67 2.03 -2.60
CA TRP A 162 -14.32 2.09 -1.30
C TRP A 162 -15.31 0.94 -1.17
N HIS A 163 -15.06 0.02 -0.24
CA HIS A 163 -15.90 -1.14 -0.01
C HIS A 163 -17.02 -0.89 1.00
N THR A 164 -17.77 0.20 0.85
CA THR A 164 -19.03 0.42 1.58
C THR A 164 -20.17 -0.34 0.89
N ALA A 165 -20.06 -1.65 0.81
CA ALA A 165 -21.13 -2.48 0.26
C ALA A 165 -22.26 -2.60 1.30
N ALA A 166 -23.36 -1.87 1.08
CA ALA A 166 -24.64 -2.23 1.68
C ALA A 166 -24.94 -3.70 1.31
N PRO A 167 -25.39 -4.56 2.25
CA PRO A 167 -25.94 -5.85 1.85
C PRO A 167 -27.17 -5.57 0.98
N GLU A 168 -27.23 -6.18 -0.21
CA GLU A 168 -28.46 -6.22 -1.00
C GLU A 168 -29.55 -6.89 -0.14
N LEU A 169 -30.48 -6.08 0.35
CA LEU A 169 -31.63 -6.56 1.09
C LEU A 169 -32.56 -7.23 0.09
N LYS A 170 -32.63 -8.57 0.10
CA LYS A 170 -33.87 -9.22 -0.35
C LYS A 170 -34.94 -8.85 0.67
N ALA A 171 -35.96 -8.13 0.20
CA ALA A 171 -37.18 -7.94 0.96
C ALA A 171 -37.72 -9.32 1.34
N LEU A 172 -37.95 -9.54 2.63
CA LEU A 172 -38.77 -10.65 3.08
C LEU A 172 -40.22 -10.18 2.98
N ASP A 173 -40.99 -10.81 2.09
CA ASP A 173 -42.46 -10.70 2.05
C ASP A 173 -43.10 -11.29 3.32
#